data_AF-A0A7Y6M512-F1
#
_entry.id   AF-A0A7Y6M512-F1
#
_cell.length_a   1.000
_cell.length_b   1.000
_cell.length_c   1.000
_cell.angle_alpha   90.00
_cell.angle_beta   90.00
_cell.angle_gamma   90.00
#
_symmetry.space_group_name_H-M   'P 1'
#
loop_
_entity.id
_entity.type
_entity.pdbx_description
1 polymer ?
#
loop_
_entity_poly.entity_id
_entity_poly.type
_entity_poly.pdbx_seq_one_letter_code
_entity_poly.pdbx_strand_id
1 'polypeptide(L)'
;MDLEYVRAHAGRRVTDLTRRDVARALLSVPSGMSLVALPDLRRAMAAAGNPLSPVFWDSAKEILLQIEACVATVGEVQRWVESTGTEPILLTPGFFIWPEEDERGPVGEEMFSRLVRHLEERVRAGEIDSDALLRGDQGARRAYEELQDRWLNTPLPDGRVPGFAVADEQNEELMAVFEEQEAMALSELRRIVAGLPRQPELPVADLEVAAARLRVLLGQPGYPANVLRACAGFEGRPMPDDDMELWLSVAAGVAGPISDLSEEDDTVEEFTDLDGEVSHEDQVLAALCEIQYADWVAAAAALVRLGPGVLASPERIARLIAESPDITTEVDMSDPDELRGSERLFAAVVTLWGHLGIVDADDVLTPLGWWGLPLALERAWSPKEY
;
A
#
# COMPACT_ATOMS: atom_id res chain seq x y z
N MET A 1 6.54 12.17 38.38
CA MET A 1 6.40 10.74 38.04
C MET A 1 7.00 9.94 39.19
N ASP A 2 6.34 8.88 39.63
CA ASP A 2 6.79 7.99 40.71
C ASP A 2 6.55 6.51 40.35
N LEU A 3 6.90 5.60 41.26
CA LEU A 3 6.76 4.16 41.02
C LEU A 3 5.30 3.74 40.77
N GLU A 4 4.34 4.41 41.40
CA GLU A 4 2.92 4.11 41.24
C GLU A 4 2.42 4.52 39.85
N TYR A 5 2.91 5.65 39.33
CA TYR A 5 2.68 6.05 37.94
C TYR A 5 3.21 5.00 36.96
N VAL A 6 4.45 4.53 37.13
CA VAL A 6 5.03 3.49 36.24
C VAL A 6 4.22 2.20 36.30
N ARG A 7 3.80 1.78 37.50
CA ARG A 7 2.94 0.62 37.72
C ARG A 7 1.61 0.75 36.99
N ALA A 8 0.96 1.91 37.11
CA ALA A 8 -0.32 2.19 36.47
C ALA A 8 -0.18 2.26 34.94
N HIS A 9 0.86 2.93 34.44
CA HIS A 9 1.15 3.09 33.01
C HIS A 9 1.42 1.73 32.34
N ALA A 10 2.20 0.86 32.98
CA ALA A 10 2.51 -0.48 32.46
C ALA A 10 1.38 -1.50 32.68
N GLY A 11 0.39 -1.20 33.53
CA GLY A 11 -0.66 -2.16 33.90
C GLY A 11 -0.15 -3.42 34.63
N ARG A 12 1.05 -3.36 35.22
CA ARG A 12 1.77 -4.51 35.81
C ARG A 12 1.99 -4.33 37.31
N ARG A 13 2.34 -5.41 38.02
CA ARG A 13 2.82 -5.30 39.41
C ARG A 13 4.26 -4.80 39.40
N VAL A 14 4.68 -4.14 40.48
CA VAL A 14 6.05 -3.59 40.59
C VAL A 14 7.13 -4.65 40.40
N THR A 15 6.90 -5.87 40.90
CA THR A 15 7.82 -7.01 40.77
C THR A 15 7.95 -7.54 39.35
N ASP A 16 6.99 -7.20 38.48
CA ASP A 16 6.90 -7.69 37.11
C ASP A 16 7.28 -6.60 36.09
N LEU A 17 7.64 -5.39 36.56
CA LEU A 17 8.07 -4.29 35.68
C LEU A 17 9.38 -4.65 34.97
N THR A 18 9.40 -4.46 33.67
CA THR A 18 10.56 -4.62 32.80
C THR A 18 11.27 -3.28 32.56
N ARG A 19 12.45 -3.33 31.94
CA ARG A 19 13.15 -2.12 31.48
C ARG A 19 12.33 -1.34 30.45
N ARG A 20 11.63 -2.05 29.55
CA ARG A 20 10.71 -1.47 28.58
C ARG A 20 9.59 -0.69 29.25
N ASP A 21 8.94 -1.27 30.25
CA ASP A 21 7.86 -0.62 30.99
C ASP A 21 8.32 0.72 31.60
N VAL A 22 9.50 0.71 32.22
CA VAL A 22 10.11 1.92 32.80
C VAL A 22 10.51 2.93 31.73
N ALA A 23 11.09 2.48 30.62
CA ALA A 23 11.48 3.34 29.50
C ALA A 23 10.27 4.05 28.87
N ARG A 24 9.19 3.31 28.57
CA ARG A 24 7.95 3.88 28.02
C ARG A 24 7.30 4.86 29.00
N ALA A 25 7.27 4.54 30.29
CA ALA A 25 6.77 5.47 31.31
C ALA A 25 7.61 6.76 31.41
N LEU A 26 8.94 6.67 31.29
CA LEU A 26 9.84 7.83 31.28
C LEU A 26 9.60 8.75 30.06
N LEU A 27 9.30 8.16 28.90
CA LEU A 27 9.01 8.89 27.65
C LEU A 27 7.58 9.44 27.60
N SER A 28 6.65 8.88 28.40
CA SER A 28 5.25 9.33 28.44
C SER A 28 5.03 10.69 29.12
N VAL A 29 6.08 11.26 29.72
CA VAL A 29 6.03 12.58 30.40
C VAL A 29 7.20 13.44 29.93
N PRO A 30 7.11 14.79 30.06
CA PRO A 30 8.21 15.68 29.68
C PRO A 30 9.55 15.29 30.33
N SER A 31 10.64 15.31 29.54
CA SER A 31 11.97 14.83 29.91
C SER A 31 12.49 15.44 31.21
N GLY A 32 12.32 16.75 31.44
CA GLY A 32 12.68 17.42 32.68
C GLY A 32 12.01 16.83 33.92
N MET A 33 10.74 16.41 33.84
CA MET A 33 10.06 15.74 34.96
C MET A 33 10.61 14.34 35.21
N SER A 34 10.91 13.59 34.15
CA SER A 34 11.54 12.26 34.24
C SER A 34 12.93 12.34 34.86
N LEU A 35 13.75 13.31 34.45
CA LEU A 35 15.10 13.55 34.99
C LEU A 35 15.09 13.83 36.50
N VAL A 36 14.15 14.64 36.98
CA VAL A 36 13.98 14.93 38.41
C VAL A 36 13.56 13.69 39.20
N ALA A 37 12.69 12.86 38.61
CA ALA A 37 12.14 11.67 39.26
C ALA A 37 13.10 10.46 39.29
N LEU A 38 14.07 10.38 38.37
CA LEU A 38 14.95 9.21 38.19
C LEU A 38 15.60 8.68 39.49
N PRO A 39 16.23 9.50 40.35
CA PRO A 39 16.88 9.01 41.57
C PRO A 39 15.90 8.38 42.57
N ASP A 40 14.71 8.96 42.71
CA ASP A 40 13.67 8.46 43.60
C ASP A 40 13.03 7.19 43.05
N LEU A 41 12.77 7.14 41.75
CA LEU A 41 12.26 5.94 41.09
C LEU A 41 13.23 4.77 41.23
N ARG A 42 14.53 4.99 41.00
CA ARG A 42 15.57 3.97 41.18
C ARG A 42 15.59 3.42 42.61
N ARG A 43 15.48 4.29 43.62
CA ARG A 43 15.41 3.89 45.04
C ARG A 43 14.13 3.11 45.34
N ALA A 44 13.00 3.57 44.83
CA ALA A 44 11.71 2.93 45.04
C ALA A 44 11.65 1.52 44.41
N MET A 45 12.17 1.35 43.20
CA MET A 45 12.26 0.04 42.54
C MET A 45 13.17 -0.93 43.30
N ALA A 46 14.33 -0.46 43.78
CA ALA A 46 15.22 -1.27 44.61
C ALA A 46 14.56 -1.66 45.94
N ALA A 47 13.86 -0.74 46.60
CA ALA A 47 13.13 -1.00 47.84
C ALA A 47 11.97 -2.00 47.64
N ALA A 48 11.36 -2.00 46.46
CA ALA A 48 10.30 -2.94 46.08
C ALA A 48 10.82 -4.31 45.59
N GLY A 49 12.14 -4.54 45.61
CA GLY A 49 12.73 -5.83 45.24
C GLY A 49 12.85 -6.08 43.73
N ASN A 50 12.70 -5.05 42.90
CA ASN A 50 12.90 -5.14 41.44
C ASN A 50 13.97 -4.12 40.97
N PRO A 51 15.24 -4.27 41.37
CA PRO A 51 16.29 -3.35 40.96
C PRO A 51 16.67 -3.55 39.48
N LEU A 52 16.63 -2.46 38.70
CA LEU A 52 17.22 -2.43 37.35
C LEU A 52 18.72 -2.12 37.40
N SER A 53 19.45 -2.49 36.35
CA SER A 53 20.91 -2.35 36.29
C SER A 53 21.35 -0.88 36.34
N PRO A 54 22.56 -0.59 36.86
CA PRO A 54 23.14 0.75 36.78
C PRO A 54 23.24 1.27 35.34
N VAL A 55 23.59 0.39 34.39
CA VAL A 55 23.70 0.70 32.96
C VAL A 55 22.39 1.24 32.41
N PHE A 56 21.24 0.64 32.78
CA PHE A 56 19.93 1.15 32.40
C PHE A 56 19.64 2.55 32.95
N TRP A 57 19.94 2.81 34.22
CA TRP A 57 19.68 4.12 34.82
C TRP A 57 20.56 5.21 34.23
N ASP A 58 21.83 4.90 33.94
CA ASP A 58 22.76 5.84 33.34
C ASP A 58 22.36 6.14 31.88
N SER A 59 21.97 5.13 31.10
CA SER A 59 21.49 5.34 29.72
C SER A 59 20.15 6.09 29.67
N ALA A 60 19.22 5.80 30.59
CA ALA A 60 17.95 6.52 30.71
C ALA A 60 18.18 8.00 31.02
N LYS A 61 19.15 8.31 31.90
CA LYS A 61 19.51 9.69 32.21
C LYS A 61 20.12 10.38 30.98
N GLU A 62 21.01 9.70 30.25
CA GLU A 62 21.66 10.24 29.07
C GLU A 62 20.66 10.59 27.97
N ILE A 63 19.78 9.67 27.59
CA ILE A 63 18.80 9.92 26.53
C ILE A 63 17.82 11.04 26.91
N LEU A 64 17.38 11.09 28.17
CA LEU A 64 16.47 12.14 28.63
C LEU A 64 17.15 13.52 28.65
N LEU A 65 18.46 13.60 28.93
CA LEU A 65 19.22 14.84 28.81
C LEU A 65 19.34 15.29 27.35
N GLN A 66 19.53 14.36 26.41
CA GLN A 66 19.58 14.67 24.98
C GLN A 66 18.23 15.15 24.45
N ILE A 67 17.12 14.55 24.89
CA ILE A 67 15.76 14.99 24.57
C ILE A 67 15.52 16.40 25.13
N GLU A 68 15.85 16.65 26.40
CA GLU A 68 15.68 17.96 27.04
C GLU A 68 16.51 19.06 26.36
N ALA A 69 17.68 18.70 25.83
CA ALA A 69 18.55 19.59 25.06
C ALA A 69 18.13 19.75 23.59
N CYS A 70 17.05 19.07 23.15
CA CYS A 70 16.56 19.03 21.77
C CYS A 70 17.63 18.56 20.75
N VAL A 71 18.51 17.64 21.15
CA VAL A 71 19.55 17.07 20.26
C VAL A 71 19.33 15.59 19.93
N ALA A 72 18.42 14.91 20.65
CA ALA A 72 18.06 13.53 20.35
C ALA A 72 17.22 13.43 19.07
N THR A 73 17.56 12.51 18.20
CA THR A 73 16.74 12.10 17.04
C THR A 73 15.71 11.04 17.44
N VAL A 74 14.61 10.95 16.68
CA VAL A 74 13.59 9.89 16.87
C VAL A 74 14.24 8.50 16.81
N GLY A 75 15.15 8.27 15.86
CA GLY A 75 15.87 7.00 15.72
C GLY A 75 16.84 6.69 16.87
N GLU A 76 17.37 7.68 17.59
CA GLU A 76 18.17 7.44 18.81
C GLU A 76 17.27 7.02 19.97
N VAL A 77 16.14 7.68 20.16
CA VAL A 77 15.17 7.33 21.20
C VAL A 77 14.63 5.92 20.94
N GLN A 78 14.24 5.62 19.70
CA GLN A 78 13.76 4.29 19.31
C GLN A 78 14.80 3.20 19.57
N ARG A 79 16.05 3.40 19.13
CA ARG A 79 17.14 2.45 19.38
C ARG A 79 17.41 2.25 20.88
N TRP A 80 17.24 3.28 21.70
CA TRP A 80 17.36 3.16 23.15
C TRP A 80 16.24 2.29 23.74
N VAL A 81 14.98 2.45 23.30
CA VAL A 81 13.87 1.61 23.76
C VAL A 81 14.06 0.16 23.31
N GLU A 82 14.47 -0.09 22.06
CA GLU A 82 14.86 -1.42 21.54
C GLU A 82 15.95 -2.08 22.39
N SER A 83 16.91 -1.28 22.86
CA SER A 83 18.02 -1.73 23.70
C SER A 83 17.61 -2.16 25.11
N THR A 84 16.33 -1.98 25.49
CA THR A 84 15.78 -2.61 26.70
C THR A 84 15.78 -4.14 26.60
N GLY A 85 15.85 -4.69 25.38
CA GLY A 85 15.88 -6.12 25.08
C GLY A 85 14.51 -6.79 25.05
N THR A 86 13.44 -6.00 25.15
CA THR A 86 12.05 -6.49 25.13
C THR A 86 11.14 -5.67 24.22
N GLU A 87 11.64 -4.59 23.64
CA GLU A 87 10.92 -3.81 22.62
C GLU A 87 11.30 -4.34 21.23
N PRO A 88 10.32 -4.81 20.43
CA PRO A 88 10.57 -5.26 19.07
C PRO A 88 11.27 -4.20 18.22
N ILE A 89 12.13 -4.64 17.31
CA ILE A 89 12.77 -3.77 16.32
C ILE A 89 11.74 -3.48 15.24
N LEU A 90 11.55 -2.21 14.91
CA LEU A 90 10.52 -1.79 13.94
C LEU A 90 10.82 -2.24 12.52
N LEU A 91 12.08 -2.16 12.09
CA LEU A 91 12.56 -2.63 10.80
C LEU A 91 13.62 -3.71 11.00
N THR A 92 13.29 -4.96 10.67
CA THR A 92 14.23 -6.07 10.80
C THR A 92 15.18 -6.17 9.59
N PRO A 93 16.31 -6.89 9.70
CA PRO A 93 17.19 -7.16 8.55
C PRO A 93 16.50 -7.89 7.39
N GLY A 94 15.43 -8.65 7.67
CA GLY A 94 14.59 -9.30 6.68
C GLY A 94 13.55 -8.38 6.02
N PHE A 95 13.68 -7.05 6.18
CA PHE A 95 12.77 -6.03 5.65
C PHE A 95 11.32 -6.11 6.17
N PHE A 96 11.08 -6.83 7.27
CA PHE A 96 9.77 -6.77 7.93
C PHE A 96 9.62 -5.44 8.67
N ILE A 97 8.48 -4.79 8.48
CA ILE A 97 8.13 -3.52 9.11
C ILE A 97 6.90 -3.72 9.97
N TRP A 98 7.01 -3.42 11.26
CA TRP A 98 5.83 -3.34 12.12
C TRP A 98 5.00 -2.10 11.79
N PRO A 99 3.65 -2.21 11.68
CA PRO A 99 2.80 -1.03 11.64
C PRO A 99 2.95 -0.19 12.91
N GLU A 100 2.66 1.11 12.81
CA GLU A 100 2.64 2.02 13.94
C GLU A 100 1.65 1.54 15.01
N GLU A 101 1.84 1.94 16.27
CA GLU A 101 1.07 1.37 17.38
C GLU A 101 -0.44 1.67 17.29
N ASP A 102 -0.81 2.81 16.71
CA ASP A 102 -2.18 3.22 16.45
C ASP A 102 -2.76 2.70 15.12
N GLU A 103 -1.91 2.18 14.24
CA GLU A 103 -2.27 1.59 12.95
C GLU A 103 -2.28 0.05 12.97
N ARG A 104 -1.91 -0.58 14.10
CA ARG A 104 -1.94 -2.04 14.23
C ARG A 104 -3.37 -2.57 14.24
N GLY A 105 -3.67 -3.41 13.25
CA GLY A 105 -4.80 -4.32 13.30
C GLY A 105 -4.72 -5.35 14.45
N PRO A 106 -5.80 -6.10 14.70
CA PRO A 106 -5.88 -7.07 15.79
C PRO A 106 -4.81 -8.16 15.73
N VAL A 107 -4.41 -8.63 14.54
CA VAL A 107 -3.35 -9.63 14.38
C VAL A 107 -1.98 -9.01 14.62
N GLY A 108 -1.73 -7.80 14.09
CA GLY A 108 -0.54 -7.00 14.37
C GLY A 108 -0.31 -6.82 15.87
N GLU A 109 -1.34 -6.37 16.59
CA GLU A 109 -1.27 -6.17 18.04
C GLU A 109 -1.08 -7.48 18.81
N GLU A 110 -1.76 -8.56 18.39
CA GLU A 110 -1.58 -9.90 18.96
C GLU A 110 -0.13 -10.38 18.80
N MET A 111 0.42 -10.33 17.58
CA MET A 111 1.76 -10.83 17.26
C MET A 111 2.84 -9.98 17.92
N PHE A 112 2.67 -8.66 17.94
CA PHE A 112 3.56 -7.75 18.66
C PHE A 112 3.60 -8.09 20.16
N SER A 113 2.43 -8.27 20.78
CA SER A 113 2.31 -8.68 22.19
C SER A 113 2.94 -10.05 22.46
N ARG A 114 2.78 -11.02 21.55
CA ARG A 114 3.42 -12.34 21.64
C ARG A 114 4.94 -12.24 21.54
N LEU A 115 5.46 -11.40 20.66
CA LEU A 115 6.90 -11.16 20.52
C LEU A 115 7.47 -10.51 21.78
N VAL A 116 6.85 -9.46 22.32
CA VAL A 116 7.28 -8.83 23.59
C VAL A 116 7.39 -9.89 24.69
N ARG A 117 6.38 -10.76 24.85
CA ARG A 117 6.41 -11.85 25.84
C ARG A 117 7.55 -12.84 25.57
N HIS A 118 7.76 -13.22 24.31
CA HIS A 118 8.87 -14.09 23.93
C HIS A 118 10.20 -13.46 24.34
N LEU A 119 10.42 -12.18 24.03
CA LEU A 119 11.65 -11.46 24.39
C LEU A 119 11.84 -11.36 25.90
N GLU A 120 10.77 -11.12 26.67
CA GLU A 120 10.82 -11.14 28.15
C GLU A 120 11.27 -12.50 28.69
N GLU A 121 10.81 -13.60 28.10
CA GLU A 121 11.26 -14.95 28.45
C GLU A 121 12.74 -15.17 28.11
N ARG A 122 13.19 -14.69 26.94
CA ARG A 122 14.58 -14.78 26.50
C ARG A 122 15.53 -13.96 27.39
N VAL A 123 15.12 -12.76 27.81
CA VAL A 123 15.85 -11.96 28.81
C VAL A 123 15.94 -12.71 30.14
N ARG A 124 14.83 -13.31 30.62
CA ARG A 124 14.83 -14.09 31.87
C ARG A 124 15.72 -15.34 31.80
N ALA A 125 15.82 -15.94 30.61
CA ALA A 125 16.72 -17.07 30.34
C ALA A 125 18.20 -16.66 30.23
N GLY A 126 18.51 -15.36 30.16
CA GLY A 126 19.85 -14.84 29.96
C GLY A 126 20.36 -14.97 28.51
N GLU A 127 19.46 -15.23 27.56
CA GLU A 127 19.77 -15.32 26.12
C GLU A 127 19.92 -13.92 25.49
N ILE A 128 19.29 -12.90 26.08
CA ILE A 128 19.41 -11.49 25.70
C ILE A 128 20.13 -10.73 26.83
N ASP A 129 21.29 -10.16 26.52
CA ASP A 129 22.01 -9.25 27.43
C ASP A 129 21.59 -7.79 27.16
N SER A 130 20.57 -7.33 27.88
CA SER A 130 20.08 -5.95 27.79
C SER A 130 21.13 -4.90 28.20
N ASP A 131 22.13 -5.23 29.04
CA ASP A 131 23.20 -4.28 29.39
C ASP A 131 24.25 -4.19 28.28
N ALA A 132 24.47 -5.25 27.52
CA ALA A 132 25.29 -5.21 26.31
C ALA A 132 24.60 -4.39 25.19
N LEU A 133 23.29 -4.60 25.00
CA LEU A 133 22.49 -3.80 24.06
C LEU A 133 22.58 -2.30 24.37
N LEU A 134 22.35 -1.91 25.63
CA LEU A 134 22.44 -0.51 26.05
C LEU A 134 23.84 0.10 25.90
N ARG A 135 24.90 -0.71 25.92
CA ARG A 135 26.28 -0.26 25.68
C ARG A 135 26.63 -0.17 24.18
N GLY A 136 25.69 -0.47 23.30
CA GLY A 136 25.90 -0.48 21.85
C GLY A 136 26.76 -1.65 21.36
N ASP A 137 26.75 -2.78 22.08
CA ASP A 137 27.47 -3.97 21.63
C ASP A 137 26.85 -4.51 20.33
N GLN A 138 27.65 -4.51 19.27
CA GLN A 138 27.22 -4.91 17.93
C GLN A 138 26.89 -6.41 17.84
N GLY A 139 27.56 -7.24 18.63
CA GLY A 139 27.29 -8.67 18.67
C GLY A 139 25.94 -8.97 19.35
N ALA A 140 25.68 -8.31 20.48
CA ALA A 140 24.39 -8.40 21.16
C ALA A 140 23.25 -7.86 20.29
N ARG A 141 23.48 -6.75 19.57
CA ARG A 141 22.49 -6.19 18.64
C ARG A 141 22.14 -7.16 17.52
N ARG A 142 23.16 -7.74 16.87
CA ARG A 142 22.94 -8.71 15.80
C ARG A 142 22.21 -9.96 16.29
N ALA A 143 22.59 -10.48 17.47
CA ALA A 143 21.90 -11.62 18.06
C ALA A 143 20.42 -11.31 18.37
N TYR A 144 20.12 -10.09 18.81
CA TYR A 144 18.76 -9.62 19.07
C TYR A 144 17.92 -9.47 17.79
N GLU A 145 18.53 -8.97 16.71
CA GLU A 145 17.94 -8.90 15.37
C GLU A 145 17.66 -10.30 14.80
N GLU A 146 18.65 -11.19 14.80
CA GLU A 146 18.53 -12.57 14.30
C GLU A 146 17.48 -13.38 15.08
N LEU A 147 17.33 -13.11 16.38
CA LEU A 147 16.32 -13.76 17.22
C LEU A 147 14.91 -13.37 16.80
N GLN A 148 14.67 -12.08 16.56
CA GLN A 148 13.37 -11.57 16.15
C GLN A 148 13.03 -11.98 14.72
N ASP A 149 13.99 -11.88 13.81
CA ASP A 149 13.84 -12.33 12.43
C ASP A 149 13.47 -13.82 12.36
N ARG A 150 14.15 -14.66 13.15
CA ARG A 150 13.79 -16.08 13.27
C ARG A 150 12.39 -16.27 13.83
N TRP A 151 12.01 -15.50 14.85
CA TRP A 151 10.68 -15.61 15.45
C TRP A 151 9.58 -15.25 14.45
N LEU A 152 9.76 -14.17 13.67
CA LEU A 152 8.83 -13.74 12.63
C LEU A 152 8.64 -14.78 11.53
N ASN A 153 9.68 -15.55 11.22
CA ASN A 153 9.70 -16.55 10.15
C ASN A 153 9.44 -18.00 10.62
N THR A 154 9.19 -18.22 11.92
CA THR A 154 8.95 -19.57 12.46
C THR A 154 7.46 -19.76 12.77
N PRO A 155 6.83 -20.86 12.31
CA PRO A 155 5.45 -21.17 12.67
C PRO A 155 5.25 -21.27 14.19
N LEU A 156 4.25 -20.56 14.70
CA LEU A 156 3.79 -20.67 16.08
C LEU A 156 2.99 -21.97 16.29
N PRO A 157 2.68 -22.35 17.55
CA PRO A 157 1.91 -23.57 17.84
C PRO A 157 0.51 -23.61 17.21
N ASP A 158 -0.05 -22.46 16.84
CA ASP A 158 -1.33 -22.36 16.12
C ASP A 158 -1.16 -22.45 14.58
N GLY A 159 0.05 -22.68 14.09
CA GLY A 159 0.38 -22.86 12.68
C GLY A 159 0.69 -21.57 11.92
N ARG A 160 0.38 -20.40 12.47
CA ARG A 160 0.64 -19.11 11.82
C ARG A 160 2.14 -18.78 11.85
N VAL A 161 2.65 -18.23 10.76
CA VAL A 161 3.97 -17.57 10.72
C VAL A 161 3.72 -16.08 10.99
N PRO A 162 4.27 -15.49 12.06
CA PRO A 162 3.91 -14.14 12.47
C PRO A 162 4.13 -13.07 11.40
N GLY A 163 5.26 -13.11 10.69
CA GLY A 163 5.55 -12.15 9.62
C GLY A 163 4.50 -12.17 8.50
N PHE A 164 4.11 -13.37 8.05
CA PHE A 164 3.05 -13.52 7.05
C PHE A 164 1.67 -13.14 7.60
N ALA A 165 1.33 -13.54 8.82
CA ALA A 165 0.01 -13.22 9.38
C ALA A 165 -0.22 -11.70 9.55
N VAL A 166 0.82 -10.93 9.88
CA VAL A 166 0.72 -9.46 9.96
C VAL A 166 0.70 -8.84 8.57
N ALA A 167 1.52 -9.33 7.64
CA ALA A 167 1.51 -8.85 6.25
C ALA A 167 0.16 -9.14 5.55
N ASP A 168 -0.45 -10.30 5.81
CA ASP A 168 -1.76 -10.68 5.28
C ASP A 168 -2.85 -9.73 5.79
N GLU A 169 -2.86 -9.40 7.09
CA GLU A 169 -3.80 -8.41 7.65
C GLU A 169 -3.63 -7.03 7.01
N GLN A 170 -2.39 -6.53 6.87
CA GLN A 170 -2.12 -5.26 6.20
C GLN A 170 -2.57 -5.28 4.74
N ASN A 171 -2.37 -6.40 4.04
CA ASN A 171 -2.79 -6.56 2.66
C ASN A 171 -4.32 -6.60 2.56
N GLU A 172 -5.01 -7.30 3.47
CA GLU A 172 -6.48 -7.30 3.54
C GLU A 172 -7.04 -5.90 3.79
N GLU A 173 -6.44 -5.13 4.71
CA GLU A 173 -6.82 -3.73 4.97
C GLU A 173 -6.62 -2.85 3.74
N LEU A 174 -5.47 -2.97 3.07
CA LEU A 174 -5.18 -2.24 1.84
C LEU A 174 -6.17 -2.60 0.71
N MET A 175 -6.46 -3.89 0.53
CA MET A 175 -7.44 -4.37 -0.44
C MET A 175 -8.84 -3.85 -0.13
N ALA A 176 -9.24 -3.81 1.15
CA ALA A 176 -10.54 -3.26 1.55
C ALA A 176 -10.66 -1.76 1.21
N VAL A 177 -9.58 -0.98 1.38
CA VAL A 177 -9.53 0.42 0.95
C VAL A 177 -9.70 0.52 -0.56
N PHE A 178 -9.02 -0.32 -1.34
CA PHE A 178 -9.18 -0.33 -2.80
C PHE A 178 -10.59 -0.71 -3.23
N GLU A 179 -11.21 -1.72 -2.62
CA GLU A 179 -12.60 -2.12 -2.88
C GLU A 179 -13.59 -1.00 -2.55
N GLU A 180 -13.35 -0.23 -1.48
CA GLU A 180 -14.17 0.94 -1.15
C GLU A 180 -14.05 2.04 -2.23
N GLN A 181 -12.82 2.35 -2.66
CA GLN A 181 -12.59 3.33 -3.73
C GLN A 181 -13.24 2.91 -5.05
N GLU A 182 -13.11 1.64 -5.43
CA GLU A 182 -13.73 1.04 -6.61
C GLU A 182 -15.27 1.13 -6.52
N ALA A 183 -15.86 0.78 -5.38
CA ALA A 183 -17.30 0.86 -5.16
C ALA A 183 -17.82 2.30 -5.20
N MET A 184 -17.08 3.25 -4.62
CA MET A 184 -17.39 4.68 -4.69
C MET A 184 -17.35 5.18 -6.13
N ALA A 185 -16.28 4.85 -6.88
CA ALA A 185 -16.10 5.22 -8.28
C ALA A 185 -17.23 4.66 -9.16
N LEU A 186 -17.60 3.39 -8.97
CA LEU A 186 -18.72 2.76 -9.67
C LEU A 186 -20.06 3.43 -9.36
N SER A 187 -20.32 3.71 -8.09
CA SER A 187 -21.55 4.41 -7.66
C SER A 187 -21.64 5.80 -8.32
N GLU A 188 -20.52 6.51 -8.36
CA GLU A 188 -20.42 7.84 -8.95
C GLU A 188 -20.60 7.82 -10.47
N LEU A 189 -19.95 6.88 -11.16
CA LEU A 189 -20.13 6.65 -12.60
C LEU A 189 -21.60 6.37 -12.93
N ARG A 190 -22.25 5.47 -12.19
CA ARG A 190 -23.69 5.15 -12.37
C ARG A 190 -24.57 6.38 -12.17
N ARG A 191 -24.28 7.20 -11.15
CA ARG A 191 -24.98 8.47 -10.89
C ARG A 191 -24.86 9.42 -12.08
N ILE A 192 -23.67 9.56 -12.64
CA ILE A 192 -23.39 10.44 -13.77
C ILE A 192 -24.14 9.97 -15.02
N VAL A 193 -24.03 8.69 -15.36
CA VAL A 193 -24.69 8.11 -16.54
C VAL A 193 -26.21 8.20 -16.44
N ALA A 194 -26.78 7.92 -15.26
CA ALA A 194 -28.22 8.07 -15.03
C ALA A 194 -28.71 9.53 -15.15
N GLY A 195 -27.83 10.50 -14.87
CA GLY A 195 -28.12 11.93 -14.94
C GLY A 195 -28.00 12.56 -16.34
N LEU A 196 -27.58 11.81 -17.36
CA LEU A 196 -27.37 12.36 -18.70
C LEU A 196 -28.69 12.80 -19.35
N PRO A 197 -28.69 13.94 -20.06
CA PRO A 197 -29.87 14.40 -20.78
C PRO A 197 -30.27 13.49 -21.94
N ARG A 198 -29.29 12.76 -22.51
CA ARG A 198 -29.49 11.73 -23.52
C ARG A 198 -28.65 10.51 -23.16
N GLN A 199 -29.27 9.35 -23.18
CA GLN A 199 -28.57 8.09 -22.99
C GLN A 199 -27.82 7.69 -24.27
N PRO A 200 -26.57 7.20 -24.17
CA PRO A 200 -25.86 6.64 -25.30
C PRO A 200 -26.60 5.45 -25.90
N GLU A 201 -26.76 5.44 -27.22
CA GLU A 201 -27.39 4.35 -27.97
C GLU A 201 -26.31 3.44 -28.57
N LEU A 202 -26.54 2.12 -28.56
CA LEU A 202 -25.61 1.14 -29.12
C LEU A 202 -25.40 1.35 -30.63
N PRO A 203 -24.17 1.68 -31.09
CA PRO A 203 -23.88 1.85 -32.51
C PRO A 203 -23.48 0.51 -33.13
N VAL A 204 -24.48 -0.31 -33.49
CA VAL A 204 -24.30 -1.71 -33.96
C VAL A 204 -23.27 -1.83 -35.09
N ALA A 205 -23.36 -0.98 -36.12
CA ALA A 205 -22.46 -1.05 -37.27
C ALA A 205 -21.00 -0.71 -36.89
N ASP A 206 -20.81 0.27 -36.01
CA ASP A 206 -19.47 0.65 -35.55
C ASP A 206 -18.87 -0.44 -34.67
N LEU A 207 -19.69 -1.06 -33.82
CA LEU A 207 -19.29 -2.20 -32.98
C LEU A 207 -18.86 -3.40 -33.83
N GLU A 208 -19.62 -3.80 -34.84
CA GLU A 208 -19.29 -4.92 -35.75
C GLU A 208 -17.93 -4.68 -36.44
N VAL A 209 -17.71 -3.45 -36.92
CA VAL A 209 -16.43 -3.07 -37.58
C VAL A 209 -15.27 -3.09 -36.58
N ALA A 210 -15.47 -2.55 -35.38
CA ALA A 210 -14.46 -2.53 -34.33
C ALA A 210 -14.12 -3.95 -33.85
N ALA A 211 -15.13 -4.80 -33.61
CA ALA A 211 -14.95 -6.19 -33.20
C ALA A 211 -14.23 -7.02 -34.27
N ALA A 212 -14.56 -6.85 -35.56
CA ALA A 212 -13.86 -7.52 -36.64
C ALA A 212 -12.37 -7.12 -36.70
N ARG A 213 -12.05 -5.83 -36.55
CA ARG A 213 -10.66 -5.35 -36.46
C ARG A 213 -9.94 -5.90 -35.23
N LEU A 214 -10.62 -5.90 -34.09
CA LEU A 214 -10.08 -6.35 -32.81
C LEU A 214 -9.72 -7.84 -32.85
N ARG A 215 -10.55 -8.70 -33.45
CA ARG A 215 -10.21 -10.13 -33.62
C ARG A 215 -8.94 -10.34 -34.44
N VAL A 216 -8.76 -9.57 -35.51
CA VAL A 216 -7.55 -9.63 -36.33
C VAL A 216 -6.34 -9.16 -35.54
N LEU A 217 -6.49 -8.08 -34.77
CA LEU A 217 -5.44 -7.51 -33.92
C LEU A 217 -5.00 -8.49 -32.83
N LEU A 218 -5.92 -9.05 -32.05
CA LEU A 218 -5.63 -9.98 -30.96
C LEU A 218 -5.01 -11.30 -31.43
N GLY A 219 -5.11 -11.62 -32.73
CA GLY A 219 -4.43 -12.76 -33.35
C GLY A 219 -2.97 -12.49 -33.72
N GLN A 220 -2.48 -11.27 -33.59
CA GLN A 220 -1.10 -10.89 -33.90
C GLN A 220 -0.22 -11.00 -32.65
N PRO A 221 1.08 -11.34 -32.80
CA PRO A 221 2.03 -11.29 -31.69
C PRO A 221 2.48 -9.84 -31.43
N GLY A 222 2.81 -9.53 -30.17
CA GLY A 222 3.42 -8.27 -29.76
C GLY A 222 2.41 -7.13 -29.57
N TYR A 223 2.95 -5.93 -29.39
CA TYR A 223 2.16 -4.73 -29.08
C TYR A 223 1.29 -4.29 -30.27
N PRO A 224 0.01 -3.90 -30.03
CA PRO A 224 -0.70 -3.83 -28.74
C PRO A 224 -1.47 -5.11 -28.38
N ALA A 225 -1.39 -6.16 -29.19
CA ALA A 225 -2.21 -7.36 -29.05
C ALA A 225 -1.94 -8.14 -27.75
N ASN A 226 -0.68 -8.22 -27.31
CA ASN A 226 -0.30 -8.84 -26.04
C ASN A 226 -0.95 -8.12 -24.85
N VAL A 227 -0.74 -6.80 -24.74
CA VAL A 227 -1.34 -5.96 -23.70
C VAL A 227 -2.86 -6.10 -23.67
N LEU A 228 -3.54 -6.00 -24.82
CA LEU A 228 -5.00 -6.10 -24.86
C LEU A 228 -5.51 -7.50 -24.45
N ARG A 229 -4.76 -8.57 -24.74
CA ARG A 229 -5.10 -9.94 -24.28
C ARG A 229 -4.91 -10.11 -22.78
N ALA A 230 -3.81 -9.58 -22.23
CA ALA A 230 -3.53 -9.60 -20.79
C ALA A 230 -4.60 -8.81 -20.02
N CYS A 231 -4.86 -7.57 -20.44
CA CYS A 231 -5.94 -6.74 -19.90
C CYS A 231 -7.29 -7.47 -19.87
N ALA A 232 -7.64 -8.17 -20.96
CA ALA A 232 -8.91 -8.89 -21.07
C ALA A 232 -8.94 -10.27 -20.40
N GLY A 233 -7.80 -10.77 -19.89
CA GLY A 233 -7.68 -12.13 -19.34
C GLY A 233 -7.88 -13.24 -20.38
N PHE A 234 -7.49 -12.99 -21.64
CA PHE A 234 -7.56 -13.98 -22.73
C PHE A 234 -6.31 -14.86 -22.85
N GLU A 235 -5.33 -14.67 -21.98
CA GLU A 235 -4.18 -15.56 -21.89
C GLU A 235 -4.63 -16.98 -21.53
N GLY A 236 -4.41 -17.93 -22.44
CA GLY A 236 -4.84 -19.32 -22.26
C GLY A 236 -6.36 -19.57 -22.33
N ARG A 237 -7.18 -18.56 -22.67
CA ARG A 237 -8.64 -18.68 -22.80
C ARG A 237 -9.13 -18.36 -24.22
N PRO A 238 -10.19 -19.02 -24.71
CA PRO A 238 -10.77 -18.67 -26.01
C PRO A 238 -11.43 -17.29 -25.94
N MET A 239 -11.30 -16.52 -27.02
CA MET A 239 -12.01 -15.23 -27.17
C MET A 239 -13.53 -15.47 -27.32
N PRO A 240 -14.37 -14.57 -26.80
CA PRO A 240 -15.81 -14.63 -27.03
C PRO A 240 -16.19 -14.56 -28.53
N ASP A 241 -17.18 -15.37 -28.92
CA ASP A 241 -17.76 -15.32 -30.27
C ASP A 241 -18.68 -14.10 -30.46
N ASP A 242 -19.27 -13.57 -29.38
CA ASP A 242 -20.13 -12.39 -29.42
C ASP A 242 -19.30 -11.10 -29.51
N ASP A 243 -19.62 -10.24 -30.49
CA ASP A 243 -18.89 -9.00 -30.78
C ASP A 243 -18.93 -8.00 -29.61
N MET A 244 -20.09 -7.90 -28.95
CA MET A 244 -20.29 -6.98 -27.84
C MET A 244 -19.51 -7.46 -26.61
N GLU A 245 -19.58 -8.75 -26.31
CA GLU A 245 -18.84 -9.34 -25.19
C GLU A 245 -17.33 -9.29 -25.41
N LEU A 246 -16.84 -9.56 -26.62
CA LEU A 246 -15.44 -9.40 -26.98
C LEU A 246 -14.97 -7.96 -26.75
N TRP A 247 -15.68 -7.00 -27.34
CA TRP A 247 -15.29 -5.59 -27.28
C TRP A 247 -15.33 -5.05 -25.85
N LEU A 248 -16.42 -5.31 -25.09
CA LEU A 248 -16.56 -4.86 -23.72
C LEU A 248 -15.55 -5.51 -22.77
N SER A 249 -15.19 -6.77 -22.98
CA SER A 249 -14.18 -7.43 -22.12
C SER A 249 -12.80 -6.81 -22.30
N VAL A 250 -12.42 -6.49 -23.53
CA VAL A 250 -11.13 -5.83 -23.81
C VAL A 250 -11.16 -4.37 -23.34
N ALA A 251 -12.22 -3.62 -23.62
CA ALA A 251 -12.36 -2.24 -23.17
C ALA A 251 -12.37 -2.12 -21.64
N ALA A 252 -13.05 -3.03 -20.93
CA ALA A 252 -13.06 -3.08 -19.47
C ALA A 252 -11.66 -3.40 -18.93
N GLY A 253 -10.96 -4.35 -19.57
CA GLY A 253 -9.60 -4.71 -19.19
C GLY A 253 -8.59 -3.55 -19.27
N VAL A 254 -8.79 -2.57 -20.15
CA VAL A 254 -7.92 -1.37 -20.20
C VAL A 254 -8.05 -0.52 -18.93
N ALA A 255 -9.22 -0.51 -18.29
CA ALA A 255 -9.48 0.27 -17.08
C ALA A 255 -9.37 -0.52 -15.77
N GLY A 256 -9.20 -1.84 -15.88
CA GLY A 256 -8.94 -2.74 -14.77
C GLY A 256 -8.25 -4.00 -15.29
N PRO A 257 -6.92 -3.93 -15.57
CA PRO A 257 -6.17 -5.06 -16.11
C PRO A 257 -6.33 -6.31 -15.23
N ILE A 258 -6.65 -7.46 -15.86
CA ILE A 258 -7.01 -8.70 -15.16
C ILE A 258 -5.81 -9.60 -14.85
N SER A 259 -4.75 -9.51 -15.66
CA SER A 259 -3.57 -10.38 -15.58
C SER A 259 -2.31 -9.59 -15.90
N ASP A 260 -1.21 -10.01 -15.28
CA ASP A 260 0.13 -9.68 -15.74
C ASP A 260 0.38 -10.31 -17.11
N LEU A 261 1.36 -9.79 -17.86
CA LEU A 261 1.80 -10.39 -19.12
C LEU A 261 2.46 -11.74 -18.84
N SER A 262 2.20 -12.73 -19.69
CA SER A 262 2.91 -14.00 -19.61
C SER A 262 4.42 -13.79 -19.79
N GLU A 263 5.21 -14.05 -18.75
CA GLU A 263 6.66 -14.16 -18.86
C GLU A 263 6.97 -15.37 -19.76
N GLU A 264 7.48 -15.14 -20.98
CA GLU A 264 7.85 -16.24 -21.91
C GLU A 264 9.07 -17.05 -21.43
N ASP A 265 9.66 -16.70 -20.28
CA ASP A 265 10.67 -17.51 -19.60
C ASP A 265 10.29 -17.67 -18.11
N ASP A 266 9.93 -18.89 -17.72
CA ASP A 266 9.81 -19.40 -16.33
C ASP A 266 11.19 -19.40 -15.60
N THR A 267 12.08 -18.47 -15.95
CA THR A 267 13.19 -18.09 -15.10
C THR A 267 12.66 -17.00 -14.21
N VAL A 268 12.52 -17.31 -12.92
CA VAL A 268 12.53 -16.31 -11.87
C VAL A 268 13.74 -15.41 -12.17
N GLU A 269 13.53 -14.28 -12.83
CA GLU A 269 14.50 -13.20 -12.88
C GLU A 269 14.56 -12.70 -11.44
N GLU A 270 15.42 -13.39 -10.70
CA GLU A 270 15.96 -12.99 -9.42
C GLU A 270 16.13 -11.47 -9.49
N PHE A 271 15.54 -10.74 -8.54
CA PHE A 271 15.54 -9.27 -8.29
C PHE A 271 16.93 -8.58 -8.43
N THR A 272 17.67 -8.86 -9.48
CA THR A 272 19.11 -8.67 -9.66
C THR A 272 19.42 -7.89 -10.91
N ASP A 273 18.50 -7.82 -11.88
CA ASP A 273 18.62 -6.99 -13.09
C ASP A 273 17.76 -5.72 -12.98
N LEU A 274 18.03 -4.92 -11.94
CA LEU A 274 17.48 -3.57 -11.79
C LEU A 274 17.93 -2.60 -12.91
N ASP A 275 18.85 -3.04 -13.79
CA ASP A 275 19.37 -2.31 -14.94
C ASP A 275 18.75 -2.76 -16.30
N GLY A 276 17.81 -3.71 -16.29
CA GLY A 276 17.07 -4.14 -17.49
C GLY A 276 16.11 -3.07 -18.01
N GLU A 277 16.08 -2.82 -19.32
CA GLU A 277 15.09 -1.94 -19.92
C GLU A 277 13.71 -2.61 -19.84
N VAL A 278 12.82 -2.08 -18.97
CA VAL A 278 11.42 -2.50 -18.88
C VAL A 278 10.78 -2.46 -20.26
N SER A 279 10.14 -3.55 -20.70
CA SER A 279 9.57 -3.61 -22.04
C SER A 279 8.50 -2.54 -22.24
N HIS A 280 8.25 -2.14 -23.49
CA HIS A 280 7.19 -1.17 -23.78
C HIS A 280 5.81 -1.67 -23.33
N GLU A 281 5.56 -2.98 -23.39
CA GLU A 281 4.28 -3.60 -22.99
C GLU A 281 4.09 -3.51 -21.47
N ASP A 282 5.15 -3.77 -20.70
CA ASP A 282 5.15 -3.63 -19.23
C ASP A 282 4.98 -2.17 -18.80
N GLN A 283 5.65 -1.23 -19.49
CA GLN A 283 5.48 0.20 -19.23
C GLN A 283 4.03 0.66 -19.45
N VAL A 284 3.36 0.10 -20.46
CA VAL A 284 1.95 0.41 -20.75
C VAL A 284 1.05 -0.16 -19.66
N LEU A 285 1.24 -1.42 -19.23
CA LEU A 285 0.43 -2.00 -18.14
C LEU A 285 0.66 -1.29 -16.81
N ALA A 286 1.91 -0.98 -16.47
CA ALA A 286 2.23 -0.21 -15.27
C ALA A 286 1.51 1.16 -15.28
N ALA A 287 1.51 1.84 -16.43
CA ALA A 287 0.79 3.10 -16.58
C ALA A 287 -0.73 2.94 -16.40
N LEU A 288 -1.34 1.83 -16.87
CA LEU A 288 -2.77 1.58 -16.64
C LEU A 288 -3.09 1.35 -15.17
N CYS A 289 -2.26 0.57 -14.46
CA CYS A 289 -2.43 0.27 -13.04
C CYS A 289 -2.17 1.47 -12.13
N GLU A 290 -1.39 2.45 -12.59
CA GLU A 290 -1.08 3.68 -11.84
C GLU A 290 -2.25 4.69 -11.84
N ILE A 291 -3.17 4.62 -12.83
CA ILE A 291 -4.30 5.54 -12.93
C ILE A 291 -5.30 5.29 -11.79
N GLN A 292 -5.60 6.35 -11.05
CA GLN A 292 -6.54 6.28 -9.93
C GLN A 292 -7.99 6.15 -10.43
N TYR A 293 -8.84 5.44 -9.67
CA TYR A 293 -10.27 5.31 -10.00
C TYR A 293 -10.97 6.67 -10.18
N ALA A 294 -10.55 7.65 -9.38
CA ALA A 294 -10.99 9.04 -9.51
C ALA A 294 -10.73 9.59 -10.92
N ASP A 295 -9.50 9.48 -11.42
CA ASP A 295 -9.14 10.02 -12.74
C ASP A 295 -9.93 9.35 -13.87
N TRP A 296 -10.15 8.03 -13.77
CA TRP A 296 -11.03 7.30 -14.67
C TRP A 296 -12.46 7.85 -14.67
N VAL A 297 -13.03 8.07 -13.48
CA VAL A 297 -14.38 8.65 -13.33
C VAL A 297 -14.43 10.06 -13.90
N ALA A 298 -13.47 10.93 -13.61
CA ALA A 298 -13.46 12.30 -14.12
C ALA A 298 -13.36 12.36 -15.65
N ALA A 299 -12.44 11.57 -16.23
CA ALA A 299 -12.29 11.46 -17.68
C ALA A 299 -13.58 10.96 -18.33
N ALA A 300 -14.14 9.85 -17.83
CA ALA A 300 -15.38 9.29 -18.36
C ALA A 300 -16.58 10.24 -18.18
N ALA A 301 -16.71 10.88 -17.02
CA ALA A 301 -17.76 11.84 -16.73
C ALA A 301 -17.76 12.99 -17.74
N ALA A 302 -16.58 13.57 -17.98
CA ALA A 302 -16.42 14.66 -18.92
C ALA A 302 -16.74 14.22 -20.36
N LEU A 303 -16.17 13.10 -20.82
CA LEU A 303 -16.38 12.58 -22.17
C LEU A 303 -17.85 12.21 -22.41
N VAL A 304 -18.50 11.56 -21.45
CA VAL A 304 -19.89 11.12 -21.60
C VAL A 304 -20.87 12.30 -21.57
N ARG A 305 -20.58 13.36 -20.81
CA ARG A 305 -21.38 14.60 -20.82
C ARG A 305 -21.20 15.43 -22.09
N LEU A 306 -19.99 15.49 -22.64
CA LEU A 306 -19.67 16.24 -23.85
C LEU A 306 -20.17 15.51 -25.11
N GLY A 307 -20.18 14.17 -25.09
CA GLY A 307 -20.70 13.34 -26.17
C GLY A 307 -19.75 13.19 -27.36
N PRO A 308 -20.18 12.48 -28.42
CA PRO A 308 -19.34 12.17 -29.57
C PRO A 308 -18.87 13.45 -30.29
N GLY A 309 -17.65 13.43 -30.82
CA GLY A 309 -17.04 14.57 -31.50
C GLY A 309 -16.17 15.46 -30.59
N VAL A 310 -16.07 15.15 -29.30
CA VAL A 310 -15.14 15.84 -28.39
C VAL A 310 -13.73 15.30 -28.56
N LEU A 311 -12.74 16.19 -28.49
CA LEU A 311 -11.34 15.80 -28.43
C LEU A 311 -11.03 15.08 -27.11
N ALA A 312 -10.45 13.90 -27.22
CA ALA A 312 -10.04 13.01 -26.12
C ALA A 312 -8.54 12.70 -26.21
N SER A 313 -7.72 13.66 -26.65
CA SER A 313 -6.26 13.54 -26.61
C SER A 313 -5.76 13.47 -25.15
N PRO A 314 -4.57 12.91 -24.88
CA PRO A 314 -4.05 12.78 -23.53
C PRO A 314 -4.00 14.11 -22.76
N GLU A 315 -3.56 15.19 -23.42
CA GLU A 315 -3.50 16.53 -22.85
C GLU A 315 -4.89 17.08 -22.53
N ARG A 316 -5.88 16.74 -23.37
CA ARG A 316 -7.25 17.17 -23.13
C ARG A 316 -7.88 16.40 -21.98
N ILE A 317 -7.64 15.09 -21.89
CA ILE A 317 -8.14 14.26 -20.77
C ILE A 317 -7.54 14.76 -19.45
N ALA A 318 -6.23 14.99 -19.38
CA ALA A 318 -5.58 15.52 -18.18
C ALA A 318 -6.23 16.84 -17.70
N ARG A 319 -6.57 17.74 -18.63
CA ARG A 319 -7.31 18.97 -18.30
C ARG A 319 -8.74 18.70 -17.84
N LEU A 320 -9.45 17.76 -18.46
CA LEU A 320 -10.80 17.40 -18.04
C LEU A 320 -10.83 16.81 -16.62
N ILE A 321 -9.80 16.06 -16.25
CA ILE A 321 -9.59 15.56 -14.89
C ILE A 321 -9.37 16.72 -13.92
N ALA A 322 -8.43 17.62 -14.23
CA ALA A 322 -8.13 18.79 -13.42
C ALA A 322 -9.32 19.77 -13.26
N GLU A 323 -10.19 19.86 -14.28
CA GLU A 323 -11.38 20.71 -14.28
C GLU A 323 -12.62 20.04 -13.64
N SER A 324 -12.51 18.78 -13.20
CA SER A 324 -13.65 17.97 -12.77
C SER A 324 -14.28 18.47 -11.47
N PRO A 325 -15.59 18.77 -11.44
CA PRO A 325 -16.28 19.15 -10.22
C PRO A 325 -16.76 17.94 -9.41
N ASP A 326 -16.71 16.73 -9.98
CA ASP A 326 -17.26 15.52 -9.35
C ASP A 326 -16.26 14.86 -8.40
N ILE A 327 -15.01 15.32 -8.39
CA ILE A 327 -13.93 14.71 -7.64
C ILE A 327 -13.15 15.80 -6.92
N THR A 328 -13.08 15.68 -5.60
CA THR A 328 -12.09 16.39 -4.79
C THR A 328 -10.84 15.54 -4.75
N THR A 329 -9.85 15.87 -5.59
CA THR A 329 -8.50 15.33 -5.42
C THR A 329 -7.84 16.05 -4.24
N GLU A 330 -7.14 15.31 -3.37
CA GLU A 330 -6.30 15.92 -2.32
C GLU A 330 -5.09 16.65 -2.93
N VAL A 331 -4.77 16.30 -4.18
CA VAL A 331 -3.69 16.85 -5.00
C VAL A 331 -4.19 18.07 -5.78
N ASP A 332 -3.39 19.15 -5.75
CA ASP A 332 -3.66 20.37 -6.50
C ASP A 332 -3.34 20.17 -7.99
N MET A 333 -4.34 19.76 -8.77
CA MET A 333 -4.23 19.59 -10.22
C MET A 333 -3.96 20.90 -11.01
N SER A 334 -3.83 22.04 -10.31
CA SER A 334 -3.27 23.26 -10.90
C SER A 334 -1.73 23.26 -10.95
N ASP A 335 -1.08 22.28 -10.31
CA ASP A 335 0.35 22.00 -10.47
C ASP A 335 0.63 21.47 -11.88
N PRO A 336 1.49 22.14 -12.67
CA PRO A 336 1.90 21.67 -13.99
C PRO A 336 2.54 20.28 -14.01
N ASP A 337 3.15 19.81 -12.91
CA ASP A 337 3.80 18.50 -12.86
C ASP A 337 2.77 17.36 -12.71
N GLU A 338 1.73 17.57 -11.90
CA GLU A 338 0.60 16.63 -11.76
C GLU A 338 -0.19 16.48 -13.08
N LEU A 339 -0.42 17.60 -13.77
CA LEU A 339 -1.07 17.58 -15.08
C LEU A 339 -0.28 16.77 -16.10
N ARG A 340 1.06 16.88 -16.10
CA ARG A 340 1.94 16.08 -16.97
C ARG A 340 1.95 14.60 -16.58
N GLY A 341 1.83 14.30 -15.29
CA GLY A 341 1.67 12.92 -14.79
C GLY A 341 0.42 12.28 -15.40
N SER A 342 -0.73 12.91 -15.22
CA SER A 342 -2.01 12.45 -15.82
C SER A 342 -1.94 12.32 -17.34
N GLU A 343 -1.36 13.31 -18.04
CA GLU A 343 -1.18 13.27 -19.49
C GLU A 343 -0.36 12.03 -19.93
N ARG A 344 0.74 11.75 -19.23
CA ARG A 344 1.60 10.59 -19.52
C ARG A 344 0.86 9.27 -19.32
N LEU A 345 0.10 9.13 -18.24
CA LEU A 345 -0.67 7.90 -17.97
C LEU A 345 -1.76 7.68 -19.03
N PHE A 346 -2.54 8.73 -19.34
CA PHE A 346 -3.59 8.64 -20.33
C PHE A 346 -3.09 8.54 -21.79
N ALA A 347 -1.81 8.81 -22.07
CA ALA A 347 -1.24 8.54 -23.39
C ALA A 347 -1.31 7.05 -23.77
N ALA A 348 -1.06 6.16 -22.80
CA ALA A 348 -1.23 4.71 -22.98
C ALA A 348 -2.71 4.36 -23.25
N VAL A 349 -3.61 4.93 -22.44
CA VAL A 349 -5.06 4.72 -22.56
C VAL A 349 -5.60 5.13 -23.92
N VAL A 350 -5.31 6.36 -24.37
CA VAL A 350 -5.81 6.91 -25.64
C VAL A 350 -5.29 6.09 -26.82
N THR A 351 -4.04 5.62 -26.76
CA THR A 351 -3.47 4.74 -27.79
C THR A 351 -4.27 3.44 -27.90
N LEU A 352 -4.54 2.77 -26.78
CA LEU A 352 -5.34 1.53 -26.75
C LEU A 352 -6.81 1.80 -27.16
N TRP A 353 -7.38 2.92 -26.74
CA TRP A 353 -8.70 3.37 -27.17
C TRP A 353 -8.83 3.57 -28.68
N GLY A 354 -7.78 4.04 -29.34
CA GLY A 354 -7.73 4.15 -30.81
C GLY A 354 -7.79 2.79 -31.51
N HIS A 355 -7.17 1.76 -30.91
CA HIS A 355 -7.27 0.38 -31.41
C HIS A 355 -8.67 -0.21 -31.20
N LEU A 356 -9.37 0.18 -30.14
CA LEU A 356 -10.74 -0.22 -29.82
C LEU A 356 -11.81 0.59 -30.57
N GLY A 357 -11.43 1.70 -31.21
CA GLY A 357 -12.36 2.61 -31.85
C GLY A 357 -13.19 3.44 -30.87
N ILE A 358 -12.75 3.56 -29.61
CA ILE A 358 -13.32 4.49 -28.62
C ILE A 358 -13.05 5.94 -29.06
N VAL A 359 -11.85 6.18 -29.57
CA VAL A 359 -11.47 7.41 -30.27
C VAL A 359 -11.13 7.10 -31.74
N ASP A 360 -11.25 8.09 -32.61
CA ASP A 360 -10.80 7.98 -34.00
C ASP A 360 -9.30 8.33 -34.16
N ALA A 361 -8.84 8.47 -35.41
CA ALA A 361 -7.44 8.74 -35.71
C ALA A 361 -6.97 10.15 -35.31
N ASP A 362 -7.90 11.06 -35.01
CA ASP A 362 -7.63 12.43 -34.55
C ASP A 362 -7.89 12.56 -33.03
N ASP A 363 -7.92 11.43 -32.31
CA ASP A 363 -8.25 11.30 -30.89
C ASP A 363 -9.64 11.88 -30.54
N VAL A 364 -10.59 11.83 -31.46
CA VAL A 364 -11.95 12.33 -31.24
C VAL A 364 -12.85 11.19 -30.76
N LEU A 365 -13.60 11.42 -29.68
CA LEU A 365 -14.53 10.44 -29.11
C LEU A 365 -15.58 10.03 -30.14
N THR A 366 -15.67 8.73 -30.42
CA THR A 366 -16.64 8.16 -31.36
C THR A 366 -17.99 7.88 -30.69
N PRO A 367 -19.06 7.63 -31.45
CA PRO A 367 -20.32 7.10 -30.90
C PRO A 367 -20.12 5.79 -30.14
N LEU A 368 -19.22 4.92 -30.64
CA LEU A 368 -18.88 3.64 -29.98
C LEU A 368 -18.19 3.89 -28.65
N GLY A 369 -17.24 4.82 -28.58
CA GLY A 369 -16.60 5.22 -27.33
C GLY A 369 -17.58 5.85 -26.34
N TRP A 370 -18.46 6.72 -26.81
CA TRP A 370 -19.47 7.37 -25.97
C TRP A 370 -20.45 6.38 -25.33
N TRP A 371 -20.84 5.33 -26.06
CA TRP A 371 -21.68 4.25 -25.55
C TRP A 371 -20.92 3.25 -24.69
N GLY A 372 -19.77 2.80 -25.18
CA GLY A 372 -19.07 1.65 -24.63
C GLY A 372 -18.17 1.98 -23.44
N LEU A 373 -17.60 3.18 -23.34
CA LEU A 373 -16.71 3.56 -22.23
C LEU A 373 -17.37 3.44 -20.86
N PRO A 374 -18.55 4.05 -20.57
CA PRO A 374 -19.17 3.90 -19.26
C PRO A 374 -19.55 2.44 -18.95
N LEU A 375 -19.92 1.65 -19.95
CA LEU A 375 -20.23 0.22 -19.78
C LEU A 375 -18.97 -0.62 -19.50
N ALA A 376 -17.85 -0.28 -20.13
CA ALA A 376 -16.57 -0.92 -19.91
C ALA A 376 -16.07 -0.67 -18.48
N LEU A 377 -16.13 0.58 -18.00
CA LEU A 377 -15.79 0.92 -16.61
C LEU A 377 -16.73 0.25 -15.61
N GLU A 378 -18.04 0.28 -15.87
CA GLU A 378 -19.00 -0.42 -15.01
C GLU A 378 -18.72 -1.93 -14.95
N ARG A 379 -18.34 -2.56 -16.07
CA ARG A 379 -17.97 -3.98 -16.10
C ARG A 379 -16.65 -4.25 -15.39
N ALA A 380 -15.67 -3.36 -15.51
CA ALA A 380 -14.37 -3.50 -14.85
C ALA A 380 -14.52 -3.49 -13.33
N TRP A 381 -15.37 -2.59 -12.81
CA TRP A 381 -15.50 -2.32 -11.37
C TRP A 381 -16.67 -3.04 -10.69
N SER A 382 -17.48 -3.76 -11.45
CA SER A 382 -18.56 -4.55 -10.86
C SER A 382 -17.98 -5.80 -10.19
N PRO A 383 -18.45 -6.15 -8.96
CA PRO A 383 -18.03 -7.37 -8.29
C PRO A 383 -18.21 -8.58 -9.21
N LYS A 384 -17.14 -9.34 -9.43
CA LYS A 384 -17.20 -10.58 -10.19
C LYS A 384 -17.85 -11.64 -9.29
N GLU A 385 -19.03 -12.13 -9.66
CA GLU A 385 -19.59 -13.35 -9.05
C GLU A 385 -18.67 -14.52 -9.45
N TYR A 386 -17.88 -15.02 -8.50
CA TYR A 386 -17.04 -16.21 -8.66
C TYR A 386 -17.78 -17.50 -8.28
#